data_AF-A0AB36BH46-F1
#
_entry.id   AF-A0AB36BH46-F1
#
_cell.length_a   1.000
_cell.length_b   1.000
_cell.length_c   1.000
_cell.angle_alpha   90.00
_cell.angle_beta   90.00
_cell.angle_gamma   90.00
#
_symmetry.space_group_name_H-M   'P 1'
#
loop_
_entity.id
_entity.type
_entity.pdbx_description
1 polymer ?
#
loop_
_entity_poly.entity_id
_entity_poly.type
_entity_poly.pdbx_seq_one_letter_code
_entity_poly.pdbx_strand_id
1 'polypeptide(L)'
;MFSQNLKYLREKHDMEQLDLAKALGRKSASSISEWEKGKYTPKMKTLNEIAKLFKVNIDDLMTKDLKNSIENKEEIVAAHLDYSDLTEEEQKEIEQFIEFVRNRKK
;
A
#
# COMPACT_ATOMS: atom_id res chain seq x y z
N MET A 1 -0.71 -11.12 12.27
CA MET A 1 0.03 -10.36 11.26
C MET A 1 -0.73 -10.30 9.94
N PHE A 2 -0.83 -11.39 9.17
CA PHE A 2 -1.57 -11.44 7.89
C PHE A 2 -2.95 -10.75 7.91
N SER A 3 -3.79 -11.11 8.88
CA SER A 3 -5.16 -10.58 9.02
C SER A 3 -5.21 -9.06 9.13
N GLN A 4 -4.27 -8.47 9.89
CA GLN A 4 -4.16 -7.02 10.09
C GLN A 4 -3.66 -6.34 8.81
N ASN A 5 -2.65 -6.93 8.15
CA ASN A 5 -2.10 -6.42 6.91
C ASN A 5 -3.12 -6.46 5.76
N LEU A 6 -3.89 -7.53 5.66
CA LEU A 6 -4.95 -7.66 4.66
C LEU A 6 -6.01 -6.57 4.83
N LYS A 7 -6.47 -6.36 6.06
CA LYS A 7 -7.43 -5.31 6.40
C LYS A 7 -6.87 -3.92 6.06
N TYR A 8 -5.63 -3.65 6.46
CA TYR A 8 -4.94 -2.40 6.17
C TYR A 8 -4.84 -2.12 4.66
N LEU A 9 -4.38 -3.11 3.88
CA LEU A 9 -4.26 -2.98 2.43
C LEU A 9 -5.62 -2.75 1.77
N ARG A 10 -6.65 -3.49 2.21
CA ARG A 10 -8.02 -3.28 1.71
C ARG A 10 -8.51 -1.87 1.96
N GLU A 11 -8.38 -1.38 3.19
CA GLU A 11 -8.82 -0.03 3.59
C GLU A 11 -8.00 1.06 2.89
N LYS A 12 -6.69 0.86 2.68
CA LYS A 12 -5.82 1.78 1.95
C LYS A 12 -6.20 1.94 0.47
N HIS A 13 -6.87 0.93 -0.08
CA HIS A 13 -7.36 0.92 -1.46
C HIS A 13 -8.86 1.26 -1.56
N ASP A 14 -9.47 1.76 -0.48
CA ASP A 14 -10.90 2.12 -0.41
C ASP A 14 -11.84 0.98 -0.84
N MET A 15 -11.45 -0.27 -0.57
CA MET A 15 -12.23 -1.45 -0.95
C MET A 15 -13.13 -1.92 0.20
N GLU A 16 -14.39 -2.26 -0.11
CA GLU A 16 -15.18 -3.07 0.81
C GLU A 16 -14.71 -4.53 0.79
N GLN A 17 -15.09 -5.32 1.82
CA GLN A 17 -14.77 -6.75 1.84
C GLN A 17 -15.35 -7.49 0.62
N LEU A 18 -16.48 -7.02 0.09
CA LEU A 18 -17.10 -7.57 -1.11
C LEU A 18 -16.30 -7.23 -2.38
N ASP A 19 -15.70 -6.05 -2.45
CA ASP A 19 -14.89 -5.65 -3.61
C ASP A 19 -13.59 -6.42 -3.69
N LEU A 20 -12.92 -6.61 -2.55
CA LEU A 20 -11.77 -7.50 -2.46
C LEU A 20 -12.14 -8.95 -2.81
N ALA A 21 -13.31 -9.42 -2.38
CA ALA A 21 -13.79 -10.74 -2.76
C ALA A 21 -13.97 -10.85 -4.28
N LYS A 22 -14.63 -9.88 -4.92
CA LYS A 22 -14.82 -9.84 -6.38
C LYS A 22 -13.49 -9.79 -7.13
N ALA A 23 -12.53 -8.98 -6.66
CA ALA A 23 -11.19 -8.89 -7.24
C ALA A 23 -10.43 -10.23 -7.19
N LEU A 24 -10.70 -11.05 -6.17
CA LEU A 24 -10.15 -12.41 -6.01
C LEU A 24 -11.03 -13.50 -6.64
N GLY A 25 -12.01 -13.13 -7.47
CA GLY A 25 -12.90 -14.08 -8.14
C GLY A 25 -13.90 -14.80 -7.22
N ARG A 26 -14.20 -14.22 -6.06
CA ARG A 26 -15.12 -14.77 -5.05
C ARG A 26 -16.45 -14.04 -5.07
N LYS A 27 -17.54 -14.79 -4.87
CA LYS A 27 -18.91 -14.28 -4.90
C LYS A 27 -19.36 -13.63 -3.59
N SER A 28 -18.70 -13.90 -2.47
CA SER A 28 -19.09 -13.40 -1.15
C SER A 28 -17.91 -12.87 -0.33
N ALA A 29 -18.21 -11.88 0.51
CA ALA A 29 -17.28 -11.27 1.45
C ALA A 29 -16.90 -12.19 2.65
N SER A 30 -17.58 -13.33 2.82
CA SER A 30 -17.44 -14.20 3.99
C SER A 30 -15.99 -14.66 4.21
N SER A 31 -15.31 -15.09 3.14
CA SER A 31 -13.90 -15.51 3.24
C SER A 31 -12.98 -14.37 3.67
N ILE A 32 -13.19 -13.16 3.12
CA ILE A 32 -12.39 -11.98 3.47
C ILE A 32 -12.60 -11.61 4.94
N SER A 33 -13.86 -11.61 5.40
CA SER A 33 -14.19 -11.36 6.80
C SER A 33 -13.51 -12.35 7.75
N GLU A 34 -13.52 -13.65 7.42
CA GLU A 34 -12.84 -14.67 8.24
C GLU A 34 -11.31 -14.52 8.24
N TRP A 35 -10.72 -14.10 7.12
CA TRP A 35 -9.29 -13.80 7.03
C TRP A 35 -8.89 -12.58 7.84
N GLU A 36 -9.67 -11.50 7.77
CA GLU A 36 -9.42 -10.27 8.54
C GLU A 36 -9.65 -10.46 10.04
N LYS A 37 -10.53 -11.38 10.43
CA LYS A 37 -10.70 -11.82 11.83
C LYS A 37 -9.57 -12.75 12.30
N GLY A 38 -8.72 -13.24 11.39
CA GLY A 38 -7.65 -14.18 11.71
C GLY A 38 -8.14 -15.61 12.02
N LYS A 39 -9.38 -15.94 11.67
CA LYS A 39 -9.95 -17.28 11.90
C LYS A 39 -9.34 -18.32 10.97
N TYR A 40 -9.06 -17.91 9.72
CA TYR A 40 -8.43 -18.76 8.71
C TYR A 40 -7.41 -17.96 7.91
N THR A 41 -6.38 -18.64 7.41
CA THR A 41 -5.42 -18.08 6.45
C THR A 41 -5.71 -18.68 5.06
N PRO A 42 -5.73 -17.89 3.98
CA PRO A 42 -5.93 -18.40 2.63
C PRO A 42 -4.81 -19.35 2.20
N LYS A 43 -5.11 -20.20 1.20
CA LYS A 43 -4.10 -21.07 0.57
C LYS A 43 -3.06 -20.24 -0.17
N MET A 44 -1.86 -20.81 -0.37
CA MET A 44 -0.74 -20.17 -1.06
C MET A 44 -1.12 -19.55 -2.42
N LYS A 45 -1.98 -20.20 -3.21
CA LYS A 45 -2.48 -19.63 -4.47
C LYS A 45 -3.18 -18.28 -4.27
N THR A 46 -4.07 -18.19 -3.30
CA THR A 46 -4.80 -16.95 -3.00
C THR A 46 -3.91 -15.93 -2.31
N LEU A 47 -2.95 -16.34 -1.49
CA LEU A 47 -1.92 -15.43 -0.97
C LEU A 47 -1.13 -14.78 -2.11
N ASN A 48 -0.75 -15.55 -3.14
CA ASN A 48 -0.11 -15.01 -4.34
C ASN A 48 -1.01 -14.01 -5.10
N GLU A 49 -2.30 -14.30 -5.22
CA GLU A 49 -3.26 -13.38 -5.87
C GLU A 49 -3.38 -12.07 -5.07
N ILE A 50 -3.48 -12.14 -3.75
CA ILE A 50 -3.53 -10.97 -2.86
C ILE A 50 -2.23 -10.16 -2.95
N ALA A 51 -1.08 -10.83 -2.87
CA ALA A 51 0.23 -10.21 -2.98
C ALA A 51 0.39 -9.46 -4.32
N LYS A 52 -0.03 -10.07 -5.43
CA LYS A 52 -0.04 -9.42 -6.75
C LYS A 52 -1.01 -8.25 -6.83
N LEU A 53 -2.22 -8.39 -6.28
CA LEU A 53 -3.24 -7.34 -6.28
C LEU A 53 -2.73 -6.07 -5.59
N PHE A 54 -2.09 -6.23 -4.43
CA PHE A 54 -1.58 -5.11 -3.62
C PHE A 54 -0.12 -4.75 -3.90
N LYS A 55 0.54 -5.45 -4.84
CA LYS A 55 1.96 -5.27 -5.17
C LYS A 55 2.87 -5.34 -3.93
N VAL A 56 2.66 -6.34 -3.09
CA VAL A 56 3.46 -6.60 -1.88
C VAL A 56 4.04 -8.01 -1.92
N ASN A 57 5.15 -8.26 -1.22
CA ASN A 57 5.66 -9.62 -1.08
C ASN A 57 4.80 -10.42 -0.09
N ILE A 58 4.69 -11.72 -0.33
CA ILE A 58 3.98 -12.62 0.59
C ILE A 58 4.65 -12.63 1.97
N ASP A 59 5.99 -12.65 2.01
CA ASP A 59 6.72 -12.65 3.28
C ASP A 59 6.42 -11.40 4.09
N ASP A 60 6.40 -10.22 3.45
CA ASP A 60 6.04 -8.96 4.11
C ASP A 60 4.59 -9.00 4.61
N LEU A 61 3.67 -9.50 3.78
CA LEU A 61 2.26 -9.65 4.12
C LEU A 61 2.05 -10.59 5.32
N MET A 62 2.92 -11.57 5.52
CA MET A 62 2.81 -12.58 6.59
C MET A 62 3.59 -12.23 7.86
N THR A 63 4.71 -11.51 7.74
CA THR A 63 5.69 -11.37 8.84
C THR A 63 5.87 -9.94 9.35
N LYS A 64 5.67 -8.93 8.50
CA LYS A 64 5.85 -7.51 8.88
C LYS A 64 4.52 -6.86 9.23
N ASP A 65 4.54 -5.81 10.06
CA ASP A 65 3.37 -4.97 10.28
C ASP A 65 3.32 -3.88 9.19
N LEU A 66 2.59 -4.10 8.09
CA LEU A 66 2.56 -3.17 6.97
C LEU A 66 1.92 -1.81 7.30
N LYS A 67 1.15 -1.73 8.39
CA LYS A 67 0.55 -0.46 8.83
C LYS A 67 1.61 0.43 9.49
N ASN A 68 2.48 -0.18 10.29
CA ASN A 68 3.50 0.52 11.08
C ASN A 68 4.92 0.40 10.49
N SER A 69 5.13 -0.43 9.47
CA SER A 69 6.40 -0.53 8.76
C SER A 69 6.54 0.74 7.93
N ILE A 70 7.28 1.70 8.50
CA ILE A 70 7.73 2.90 7.83
C ILE A 70 8.67 2.45 6.71
N GLU A 71 8.13 2.16 5.53
CA GLU A 71 8.92 2.07 4.31
C GLU A 71 8.43 3.16 3.35
N ASN A 72 9.02 4.35 3.55
CA ASN A 72 9.51 5.26 2.51
C ASN A 72 8.68 5.36 1.22
N LYS A 73 7.38 5.67 1.31
CA LYS A 73 6.61 6.13 0.14
C LYS A 73 6.62 7.64 -0.07
N GLU A 74 7.22 8.41 0.83
CA GLU A 74 7.47 9.85 0.63
C GLU A 74 8.78 10.12 -0.13
N GLU A 75 9.64 9.12 -0.37
CA GLU A 75 10.91 9.31 -1.06
C GLU A 75 10.82 9.21 -2.60
N ILE A 76 9.71 8.69 -3.15
CA ILE A 76 9.53 8.51 -4.61
C ILE A 76 8.36 9.34 -5.17
N VAL A 77 8.11 10.54 -4.61
CA VAL A 77 7.28 11.54 -5.30
C VAL A 77 8.12 12.72 -5.80
N ALA A 78 9.27 13.01 -5.19
CA ALA A 78 10.13 14.12 -5.61
C ALA A 78 11.05 13.81 -6.81
N ALA A 79 11.52 12.55 -6.95
CA ALA A 79 12.55 12.17 -7.93
C ALA A 79 12.01 11.69 -9.30
N HIS A 80 10.69 11.65 -9.48
CA HIS A 80 10.03 11.18 -10.71
C HIS A 80 9.06 12.19 -11.31
N LEU A 81 9.03 13.43 -10.78
CA LEU A 81 8.37 14.52 -11.47
C LEU A 81 9.22 14.83 -12.71
N ASP A 82 8.65 14.59 -13.88
CA ASP A 82 9.24 15.02 -15.14
C ASP A 82 9.14 16.54 -15.18
N TYR A 83 10.19 17.23 -14.72
CA TYR A 83 10.28 18.69 -14.66
C TYR A 83 10.57 19.32 -16.04
N SER A 84 10.58 18.52 -17.11
CA SER A 84 10.94 18.99 -18.45
C SER A 84 10.01 20.07 -19.01
N ASP A 85 8.79 20.18 -18.46
CA ASP A 85 7.80 21.21 -18.81
C ASP A 85 7.86 22.47 -17.92
N LEU A 86 8.75 22.51 -16.92
CA LEU A 86 8.85 23.61 -15.95
C LEU A 86 10.07 24.50 -16.20
N THR A 87 9.91 25.79 -15.97
CA THR A 87 10.99 26.77 -16.05
C THR A 87 12.01 26.57 -14.94
N GLU A 88 13.23 27.08 -15.13
CA GLU A 88 14.29 27.02 -14.11
C GLU A 88 13.87 27.65 -12.78
N GLU A 89 13.00 28.66 -12.82
CA GLU A 89 12.46 29.34 -11.64
C GLU A 89 11.49 28.43 -10.88
N GLU A 90 10.55 27.77 -11.58
CA GLU A 90 9.58 26.83 -10.99
C GLU A 90 10.26 25.59 -10.41
N GLN A 91 11.30 25.08 -11.08
CA GLN A 91 12.11 23.97 -10.57
C GLN A 91 12.77 24.34 -9.24
N LYS A 92 13.34 25.54 -9.16
CA LYS A 92 14.00 26.05 -7.96
C LYS A 92 13.03 26.25 -6.79
N GLU A 93 11.80 26.69 -7.04
CA GLU A 93 10.76 26.81 -6.01
C GLU A 93 10.40 25.45 -5.42
N ILE A 94 10.26 24.42 -6.27
CA ILE A 94 9.96 23.07 -5.84
C ILE A 94 11.10 22.48 -4.99
N GLU A 95 12.35 22.68 -5.42
CA GLU A 95 13.54 22.27 -4.66
C GLU A 95 13.57 22.91 -3.26
N GLN A 96 13.34 24.23 -3.18
CA GLN A 96 13.28 24.97 -1.92
C GLN A 96 12.15 24.47 -1.02
N PHE A 97 10.99 24.13 -1.58
CA PHE A 97 9.87 23.60 -0.82
C PHE A 97 10.18 22.20 -0.25
N ILE A 98 10.79 21.33 -1.06
CA ILE A 98 11.23 19.99 -0.60
C ILE A 98 12.26 20.12 0.53
N GLU A 99 13.25 21.01 0.38
CA GLU A 99 14.26 21.28 1.40
C GLU A 99 13.65 21.83 2.70
N PHE A 100 12.70 22.77 2.58
CA PHE A 100 11.96 23.32 3.70
C PHE A 100 11.20 22.24 4.49
N VAL A 101 10.48 21.36 3.80
CA VAL A 101 9.73 20.26 4.44
C VAL A 101 10.68 19.28 5.12
N ARG A 102 11.84 18.98 4.52
CA ARG A 102 12.88 18.12 5.11
C ARG A 102 13.45 18.71 6.41
N ASN A 103 13.73 20.01 6.43
CA ASN A 103 14.27 20.67 7.62
C ASN A 103 13.23 20.82 8.74
N ARG A 104 11.94 20.91 8.44
CA ARG A 104 10.87 20.99 9.44
C ARG A 104 10.58 19.66 10.15
N LYS A 105 10.90 18.52 9.51
CA LYS A 105 10.69 17.17 10.07
C LYS A 105 11.87 16.66 10.93
N LYS A 106 12.96 17.43 11.06
CA LYS A 106 14.06 17.19 12.01
C LYS A 106 13.85 17.99 13.29
#